data_AF-A0AAV3R614-F1
#
_entry.id   AF-A0AAV3R614-F1
#
_cell.length_a   1.000
_cell.length_b   1.000
_cell.length_c   1.000
_cell.angle_alpha   90.00
_cell.angle_beta   90.00
_cell.angle_gamma   90.00
#
_symmetry.space_group_name_H-M   'P 1'
#
loop_
_entity.id
_entity.type
_entity.pdbx_description
1 polymer ?
#
loop_
_entity_poly.entity_id
_entity_poly.type
_entity_poly.pdbx_seq_one_letter_code
_entity_poly.pdbx_strand_id
1 'polypeptide(L)'
;MEASLNRQDVTKALSNDCSEDLMDDEDFGVHASNSQSRQYMQTNGGYGQHLPTSSSFGSGEFQSPDRSNEEHKNSIKKEVDLQFKTLIAGMLPVEKLPVGKEGDKESWLEIITDLSLEVATLLRPHAKGRGMDPIKYVKIKCLASGRCSDSTVVKGVVCKKNVAHHRMPSNLEKPRILILGGALEYQRVSNLLSSFDTLLQQEMDPLKMAVAKIDTYHPDILLSEKSVSRDAEEYLLSKDISLVQNIERPLLERIASCTGGQIVQLTDQLSSQNLGYCDQFYVKRSLEEHLTTGHAGEKLVKTLMYFEGCPKPLGYTVLLRGANVDELKKAKRLMRWGIYVAYRRSLLKK
;
A
#
# COMPACT_ATOMS: atom_id res chain seq x y z
N MET A 1 -27.75 -6.37 -25.41
CA MET A 1 -26.50 -6.87 -26.00
C MET A 1 -25.64 -7.38 -24.87
N GLU A 2 -25.88 -8.62 -24.49
CA GLU A 2 -25.13 -9.34 -23.46
C GLU A 2 -23.72 -9.62 -24.00
N ALA A 3 -22.71 -8.99 -23.41
CA ALA A 3 -21.34 -9.42 -23.60
C ALA A 3 -21.10 -10.57 -22.63
N SER A 4 -21.26 -11.79 -23.13
CA SER A 4 -20.86 -13.01 -22.44
C SER A 4 -19.38 -12.87 -22.07
N LEU A 5 -19.09 -12.67 -20.78
CA LEU A 5 -17.73 -12.73 -20.26
C LEU A 5 -17.27 -14.18 -20.43
N ASN A 6 -16.57 -14.44 -21.53
CA ASN A 6 -16.25 -15.78 -22.00
C ASN A 6 -15.44 -16.52 -20.92
N ARG A 7 -15.71 -17.81 -20.71
CA ARG A 7 -14.97 -18.65 -19.73
C ARG A 7 -13.45 -18.53 -19.88
N GLN A 8 -12.96 -18.29 -21.11
CA GLN A 8 -11.55 -18.05 -21.42
C GLN A 8 -10.96 -16.74 -20.84
N ASP A 9 -11.76 -15.68 -20.67
CA ASP A 9 -11.31 -14.46 -19.99
C ASP A 9 -11.17 -14.70 -18.47
N VAL A 10 -12.03 -15.55 -17.91
CA VAL A 10 -11.95 -16.00 -16.50
C VAL A 10 -10.72 -16.86 -16.29
N THR A 11 -10.42 -17.82 -17.19
CA THR A 11 -9.20 -18.63 -17.09
C THR A 11 -7.94 -17.79 -17.27
N LYS A 12 -7.92 -16.83 -18.20
CA LYS A 12 -6.76 -15.92 -18.38
C LYS A 12 -6.51 -15.00 -17.18
N ALA A 13 -7.57 -14.50 -16.53
CA ALA A 13 -7.44 -13.72 -15.29
C ALA A 13 -6.94 -14.56 -14.10
N LEU A 14 -7.22 -15.87 -14.10
CA LEU A 14 -6.76 -16.82 -13.11
C LEU A 14 -5.38 -17.44 -13.43
N SER A 15 -4.93 -17.42 -14.70
CA SER A 15 -3.74 -18.14 -15.18
C SER A 15 -2.50 -17.29 -15.45
N ASN A 16 -2.57 -15.95 -15.37
CA ASN A 16 -1.39 -15.11 -15.59
C ASN A 16 -0.54 -14.96 -14.32
N ASP A 17 0.50 -15.79 -14.29
CA ASP A 17 1.79 -15.70 -13.59
C ASP A 17 1.80 -15.30 -12.10
N CYS A 18 1.84 -16.34 -11.28
CA CYS A 18 2.10 -16.37 -9.84
C CYS A 18 3.59 -16.23 -9.46
N SER A 19 4.49 -15.82 -10.34
CA SER A 19 5.94 -15.87 -10.03
C SER A 19 6.39 -14.79 -9.04
N GLU A 20 5.75 -13.61 -9.01
CA GLU A 20 6.12 -12.50 -8.11
C GLU A 20 5.29 -12.43 -6.81
N ASP A 21 4.16 -13.14 -6.74
CA ASP A 21 3.27 -13.14 -5.58
C ASP A 21 3.51 -14.31 -4.62
N LEU A 22 4.29 -15.33 -5.04
CA LEU A 22 4.64 -16.49 -4.22
C LEU A 22 5.89 -16.27 -3.35
N MET A 23 6.75 -15.30 -3.68
CA MET A 23 7.96 -15.02 -2.88
C MET A 23 7.67 -14.16 -1.63
N ASP A 24 6.57 -13.40 -1.64
CA ASP A 24 6.15 -12.55 -0.51
C ASP A 24 5.65 -13.37 0.72
N ASP A 25 5.27 -14.64 0.50
CA ASP A 25 4.56 -15.49 1.47
C ASP A 25 5.43 -16.67 2.02
N GLU A 26 6.62 -16.90 1.46
CA GLU A 26 7.59 -17.93 1.91
C GLU A 26 8.66 -17.30 2.83
N ASP A 27 8.26 -16.77 3.99
CA ASP A 27 9.24 -16.46 5.06
C ASP A 27 8.56 -16.41 6.43
N PHE A 28 8.39 -17.59 7.02
CA PHE A 28 8.02 -17.81 8.42
C PHE A 28 9.31 -17.92 9.24
N GLY A 29 9.82 -16.80 9.76
CA GLY A 29 11.08 -16.79 10.49
C GLY A 29 11.32 -15.52 11.31
N VAL A 30 10.95 -15.61 12.59
CA VAL A 30 11.51 -15.00 13.81
C VAL A 30 12.44 -13.78 13.66
N HIS A 31 12.04 -12.64 14.23
CA HIS A 31 12.90 -11.90 15.16
C HIS A 31 12.05 -10.98 16.06
N ALA A 32 12.02 -11.33 17.35
CA ALA A 32 11.31 -10.64 18.40
C ALA A 32 12.01 -9.33 18.82
N SER A 33 11.23 -8.32 19.18
CA SER A 33 11.63 -7.32 20.17
C SER A 33 10.39 -6.68 20.79
N ASN A 34 10.22 -7.01 22.07
CA ASN A 34 9.25 -6.49 23.03
C ASN A 34 9.36 -4.98 23.20
N SER A 35 8.23 -4.31 23.42
CA SER A 35 8.02 -3.45 24.61
C SER A 35 6.65 -2.78 24.60
N GLN A 36 6.08 -2.73 25.79
CA GLN A 36 4.80 -2.14 26.17
C GLN A 36 4.91 -0.61 26.28
N SER A 37 3.83 0.13 25.98
CA SER A 37 3.07 0.88 27.00
C SER A 37 2.26 2.08 26.45
N ARG A 38 1.01 2.13 26.93
CA ARG A 38 0.25 3.26 27.50
C ARG A 38 -0.18 4.47 26.66
N GLN A 39 -1.52 4.61 26.67
CA GLN A 39 -2.37 5.75 26.36
C GLN A 39 -2.10 6.99 27.24
N TYR A 40 -2.34 8.17 26.67
CA TYR A 40 -2.64 9.39 27.39
C TYR A 40 -3.92 10.05 26.83
N MET A 41 -4.83 10.39 27.73
CA MET A 41 -5.94 11.34 27.56
C MET A 41 -5.46 12.75 27.96
N GLN A 42 -6.07 13.79 27.37
CA GLN A 42 -6.59 15.05 27.97
C GLN A 42 -6.96 16.01 26.82
N THR A 43 -8.20 16.45 26.58
CA THR A 43 -9.13 17.41 27.26
C THR A 43 -8.87 18.90 27.02
N ASN A 44 -10.01 19.61 26.94
CA ASN A 44 -10.28 21.07 26.85
C ASN A 44 -10.36 21.63 25.42
N GLY A 45 -11.42 22.32 24.99
CA GLY A 45 -12.51 23.00 25.70
C GLY A 45 -12.54 24.46 25.22
N GLY A 46 -13.68 24.95 24.73
CA GLY A 46 -13.81 26.37 24.39
C GLY A 46 -14.96 26.70 23.45
N TYR A 47 -16.02 27.27 24.03
CA TYR A 47 -17.28 27.72 23.43
C TYR A 47 -17.12 28.96 22.52
N GLY A 48 -18.04 29.11 21.57
CA GLY A 48 -18.31 30.37 20.86
C GLY A 48 -19.62 30.29 20.06
N GLN A 49 -20.72 30.74 20.67
CA GLN A 49 -22.02 30.95 20.02
C GLN A 49 -22.06 32.36 19.41
N HIS A 50 -22.66 32.51 18.22
CA HIS A 50 -23.47 33.68 17.86
C HIS A 50 -24.36 33.36 16.62
N LEU A 51 -25.66 33.51 16.78
CA LEU A 51 -26.71 33.68 15.74
C LEU A 51 -27.29 35.10 15.93
N PRO A 52 -28.25 35.59 15.12
CA PRO A 52 -28.47 35.44 13.67
C PRO A 52 -28.74 36.81 13.00
N THR A 53 -28.83 36.86 11.67
CA THR A 53 -29.58 37.95 11.00
C THR A 53 -30.19 37.45 9.70
N SER A 54 -31.51 37.65 9.59
CA SER A 54 -32.35 37.37 8.44
C SER A 54 -32.64 38.67 7.67
N SER A 55 -32.61 38.62 6.33
CA SER A 55 -33.43 39.49 5.48
C SER A 55 -33.62 38.88 4.08
N SER A 56 -34.78 38.24 3.89
CA SER A 56 -35.82 38.56 2.90
C SER A 56 -35.46 38.96 1.45
N PHE A 57 -35.93 38.09 0.53
CA PHE A 57 -36.59 38.31 -0.77
C PHE A 57 -35.79 38.82 -1.99
N GLY A 58 -35.68 37.91 -2.97
CA GLY A 58 -35.38 38.16 -4.37
C GLY A 58 -35.82 36.96 -5.20
N SER A 59 -37.06 37.01 -5.69
CA SER A 59 -37.68 36.02 -6.59
C SER A 59 -37.03 36.08 -7.97
N GLY A 60 -36.28 35.03 -8.32
CA GLY A 60 -35.85 34.74 -9.68
C GLY A 60 -36.04 33.24 -9.90
N GLU A 61 -36.99 32.89 -10.77
CA GLU A 61 -37.24 31.53 -11.21
C GLU A 61 -35.99 31.00 -11.95
N PHE A 62 -35.15 30.25 -11.23
CA PHE A 62 -34.25 29.30 -11.87
C PHE A 62 -35.01 27.97 -11.98
N GLN A 63 -35.46 27.66 -13.19
CA GLN A 63 -35.86 26.29 -13.53
C GLN A 63 -34.70 25.35 -13.20
N SER A 64 -34.94 24.42 -12.29
CA SER A 64 -33.99 23.40 -11.85
C SER A 64 -33.74 22.38 -12.97
N PRO A 65 -32.52 22.21 -13.50
CA PRO A 65 -32.16 20.98 -14.16
C PRO A 65 -31.79 19.91 -13.10
N ASP A 66 -32.00 18.64 -13.43
CA ASP A 66 -31.28 17.49 -12.86
C ASP A 66 -31.73 16.81 -11.54
N ARG A 67 -33.00 16.82 -11.11
CA ARG A 67 -33.47 15.81 -10.10
C ARG A 67 -33.80 14.45 -10.71
N SER A 68 -34.59 14.42 -11.78
CA SER A 68 -35.01 13.18 -12.46
C SER A 68 -33.85 12.45 -13.15
N ASN A 69 -32.86 13.19 -13.65
CA ASN A 69 -31.69 12.64 -14.33
C ASN A 69 -30.73 11.94 -13.34
N GLU A 70 -30.53 12.52 -12.15
CA GLU A 70 -29.72 11.90 -11.09
C GLU A 70 -30.40 10.68 -10.47
N GLU A 71 -31.72 10.71 -10.28
CA GLU A 71 -32.50 9.56 -9.83
C GLU A 71 -32.42 8.38 -10.81
N HIS A 72 -32.49 8.66 -12.11
CA HIS A 72 -32.36 7.65 -13.16
C HIS A 72 -30.95 7.06 -13.23
N LYS A 73 -29.90 7.90 -13.19
CA LYS A 73 -28.50 7.46 -13.11
C LYS A 73 -28.22 6.59 -11.89
N ASN A 74 -28.77 6.97 -10.72
CA ASN A 74 -28.64 6.20 -9.49
C ASN A 74 -29.36 4.85 -9.56
N SER A 75 -30.52 4.78 -10.23
CA SER A 75 -31.25 3.52 -10.44
C SER A 75 -30.48 2.57 -11.35
N ILE A 76 -29.93 3.07 -12.46
CA ILE A 76 -29.07 2.29 -13.35
C ILE A 76 -27.80 1.83 -12.60
N LYS A 77 -27.17 2.70 -11.81
CA LYS A 77 -25.99 2.34 -11.03
C LYS A 77 -26.27 1.16 -10.09
N LYS A 78 -27.38 1.21 -9.36
CA LYS A 78 -27.83 0.14 -8.44
C LYS A 78 -28.06 -1.18 -9.17
N GLU A 79 -28.76 -1.16 -10.30
CA GLU A 79 -29.01 -2.37 -11.08
C GLU A 79 -27.72 -3.02 -11.57
N VAL A 80 -26.78 -2.22 -12.08
CA VAL A 80 -25.52 -2.77 -12.57
C VAL A 80 -24.67 -3.26 -11.38
N ASP A 81 -24.65 -2.55 -10.25
CA ASP A 81 -23.96 -3.01 -9.02
C ASP A 81 -24.53 -4.36 -8.53
N LEU A 82 -25.85 -4.55 -8.63
CA LEU A 82 -26.51 -5.82 -8.34
C LEU A 82 -26.05 -6.95 -9.28
N GLN A 83 -25.94 -6.68 -10.59
CA GLN A 83 -25.43 -7.68 -11.54
C GLN A 83 -23.99 -8.12 -11.22
N PHE A 84 -23.12 -7.18 -10.83
CA PHE A 84 -21.75 -7.51 -10.43
C PHE A 84 -21.72 -8.34 -9.15
N LYS A 85 -22.53 -7.98 -8.15
CA LYS A 85 -22.68 -8.76 -6.93
C LYS A 85 -23.14 -10.19 -7.21
N THR A 86 -24.11 -10.38 -8.12
CA THR A 86 -24.57 -11.71 -8.55
C THR A 86 -23.46 -12.54 -9.19
N LEU A 87 -22.60 -11.90 -9.99
CA LEU A 87 -21.43 -12.57 -10.58
C LEU A 87 -20.43 -13.04 -9.52
N ILE A 88 -20.14 -12.20 -8.51
CA ILE A 88 -19.27 -12.57 -7.38
C ILE A 88 -19.90 -13.71 -6.56
N ALA A 89 -21.21 -13.63 -6.30
CA ALA A 89 -21.94 -14.67 -5.58
C ALA A 89 -21.85 -16.04 -6.27
N GLY A 90 -21.93 -16.08 -7.60
CA GLY A 90 -21.75 -17.30 -8.38
C GLY A 90 -20.33 -17.90 -8.31
N MET A 91 -19.32 -17.09 -7.99
CA MET A 91 -17.92 -17.53 -7.89
C MET A 91 -17.51 -18.01 -6.51
N LEU A 92 -18.23 -17.64 -5.44
CA LEU A 92 -17.91 -18.06 -4.07
C LEU A 92 -17.89 -19.59 -3.88
N PRO A 93 -18.87 -20.37 -4.39
CA PRO A 93 -18.84 -21.83 -4.29
C PRO A 93 -17.67 -22.45 -5.07
N VAL A 94 -17.29 -21.85 -6.20
CA VAL A 94 -16.17 -22.32 -7.04
C VAL A 94 -14.84 -22.21 -6.30
N GLU A 95 -14.61 -21.10 -5.60
CA GLU A 95 -13.41 -20.88 -4.78
C GLU A 95 -13.48 -21.55 -3.39
N LYS A 96 -14.59 -22.22 -3.07
CA LYS A 96 -14.84 -22.86 -1.76
C LYS A 96 -14.71 -21.88 -0.60
N LEU A 97 -15.30 -20.69 -0.76
CA LEU A 97 -15.45 -19.67 0.27
C LEU A 97 -16.81 -19.80 0.96
N PRO A 98 -16.93 -19.44 2.24
CA PRO A 98 -18.21 -19.50 2.95
C PRO A 98 -19.22 -18.54 2.30
N VAL A 99 -20.42 -19.06 2.02
CA VAL A 99 -21.54 -18.24 1.56
C VAL A 99 -22.24 -17.69 2.79
N GLY A 100 -21.93 -16.44 3.14
CA GLY A 100 -22.63 -15.73 4.22
C GLY A 100 -24.11 -15.51 3.89
N LYS A 101 -24.92 -15.16 4.90
CA LYS A 101 -26.31 -14.74 4.67
C LYS A 101 -26.32 -13.39 3.92
N GLU A 102 -27.37 -13.15 3.14
CA GLU A 102 -27.53 -11.88 2.43
C GLU A 102 -27.59 -10.71 3.43
N GLY A 103 -26.75 -9.68 3.24
CA GLY A 103 -26.61 -8.55 4.15
C GLY A 103 -25.66 -8.75 5.34
N ASP A 104 -24.96 -9.88 5.42
CA ASP A 104 -23.90 -10.10 6.41
C ASP A 104 -22.64 -9.31 6.02
N LYS A 105 -22.30 -8.28 6.82
CA LYS A 105 -21.14 -7.41 6.62
C LYS A 105 -19.80 -8.14 6.78
N GLU A 106 -19.79 -9.32 7.38
CA GLU A 106 -18.59 -10.17 7.47
C GLU A 106 -18.45 -11.11 6.27
N SER A 107 -19.43 -11.14 5.36
CA SER A 107 -19.40 -11.99 4.17
C SER A 107 -18.38 -11.50 3.16
N TRP A 108 -17.56 -12.43 2.64
CA TRP A 108 -16.66 -12.16 1.51
C TRP A 108 -17.41 -11.64 0.27
N LEU A 109 -18.71 -11.94 0.12
CA LEU A 109 -19.52 -11.38 -0.96
C LEU A 109 -19.54 -9.85 -0.91
N GLU A 110 -19.94 -9.28 0.23
CA GLU A 110 -20.07 -7.82 0.39
C GLU A 110 -18.69 -7.18 0.32
N ILE A 111 -17.72 -7.72 1.06
CA ILE A 111 -16.35 -7.18 1.15
C ILE A 111 -15.68 -7.11 -0.23
N ILE A 112 -15.70 -8.21 -0.99
CA ILE A 112 -15.06 -8.25 -2.31
C ILE A 112 -15.81 -7.35 -3.29
N THR A 113 -17.15 -7.30 -3.21
CA THR A 113 -17.96 -6.43 -4.08
C THR A 113 -17.61 -4.97 -3.84
N ASP A 114 -17.65 -4.51 -2.58
CA ASP A 114 -17.43 -3.12 -2.21
C ASP A 114 -16.00 -2.67 -2.54
N LEU A 115 -15.00 -3.45 -2.13
CA LEU A 115 -13.59 -3.13 -2.39
C LEU A 115 -13.27 -3.14 -3.90
N SER A 116 -13.86 -4.06 -4.68
CA SER A 116 -13.63 -4.12 -6.13
C SER A 116 -14.21 -2.90 -6.84
N LEU A 117 -15.41 -2.47 -6.43
CA LEU A 117 -16.04 -1.26 -6.97
C LEU A 117 -15.27 0.00 -6.58
N GLU A 118 -14.83 0.10 -5.32
CA GLU A 118 -14.00 1.20 -4.84
C GLU A 118 -12.71 1.30 -5.67
N VAL A 119 -11.96 0.21 -5.79
CA VAL A 119 -10.74 0.16 -6.61
C VAL A 119 -11.02 0.58 -8.06
N ALA A 120 -12.09 0.07 -8.67
CA ALA A 120 -12.45 0.42 -10.05
C ALA A 120 -12.78 1.90 -10.24
N THR A 121 -13.28 2.58 -9.20
CA THR A 121 -13.52 4.04 -9.23
C THR A 121 -12.23 4.85 -9.06
N LEU A 122 -11.28 4.33 -8.28
CA LEU A 122 -9.98 4.95 -8.01
C LEU A 122 -9.02 4.81 -9.19
N LEU A 123 -9.07 3.69 -9.90
CA LEU A 123 -8.31 3.45 -11.12
C LEU A 123 -8.89 4.28 -12.28
N ARG A 124 -8.32 5.47 -12.52
CA ARG A 124 -8.66 6.27 -13.69
C ARG A 124 -7.92 5.75 -14.93
N PRO A 125 -8.60 5.44 -16.05
CA PRO A 125 -7.92 5.12 -17.29
C PRO A 125 -7.08 6.32 -17.74
N HIS A 126 -5.78 6.09 -17.94
CA HIS A 126 -4.87 7.12 -18.44
C HIS A 126 -5.27 7.51 -19.86
N ALA A 127 -5.15 8.80 -20.21
CA ALA A 127 -5.60 9.38 -21.49
C ALA A 127 -4.92 8.80 -22.75
N LYS A 128 -3.93 7.90 -22.62
CA LYS A 128 -3.07 7.41 -23.72
C LYS A 128 -3.52 6.08 -24.35
N GLY A 129 -4.79 5.68 -24.22
CA GLY A 129 -5.41 4.66 -25.10
C GLY A 129 -4.85 3.24 -25.06
N ARG A 130 -3.75 2.95 -24.35
CA ARG A 130 -3.31 1.58 -24.05
C ARG A 130 -4.14 1.05 -22.90
N GLY A 131 -4.76 -0.11 -23.11
CA GLY A 131 -5.46 -0.84 -22.05
C GLY A 131 -4.58 -0.97 -20.82
N MET A 132 -5.03 -0.42 -19.71
CA MET A 132 -4.39 -0.56 -18.41
C MET A 132 -4.79 -1.92 -17.83
N ASP A 133 -3.81 -2.73 -17.46
CA ASP A 133 -4.07 -3.95 -16.71
C ASP A 133 -4.19 -3.59 -15.21
N PRO A 134 -5.40 -3.63 -14.61
CA PRO A 134 -5.61 -3.19 -13.23
C PRO A 134 -4.81 -4.02 -12.22
N ILE A 135 -4.47 -5.28 -12.55
CA ILE A 135 -3.74 -6.18 -11.66
C ILE A 135 -2.29 -5.72 -11.45
N LYS A 136 -1.69 -5.05 -12.43
CA LYS A 136 -0.32 -4.49 -12.29
C LYS A 136 -0.27 -3.34 -11.30
N TYR A 137 -1.39 -2.61 -11.16
CA TYR A 137 -1.47 -1.40 -10.35
C TYR A 137 -2.03 -1.67 -8.96
N VAL A 138 -2.80 -2.74 -8.76
CA VAL A 138 -3.38 -3.07 -7.45
C VAL A 138 -2.70 -4.30 -6.85
N LYS A 139 -2.03 -4.13 -5.70
CA LYS A 139 -1.52 -5.26 -4.90
C LYS A 139 -2.62 -5.72 -3.97
N ILE A 140 -2.67 -7.02 -3.69
CA ILE A 140 -3.54 -7.56 -2.65
C ILE A 140 -2.66 -8.16 -1.56
N LYS A 141 -2.72 -7.60 -0.35
CA LYS A 141 -2.00 -8.11 0.82
C LYS A 141 -3.01 -8.73 1.77
N CYS A 142 -2.69 -9.93 2.27
CA CYS A 142 -3.51 -10.63 3.25
C CYS A 142 -2.87 -10.56 4.63
N LEU A 143 -3.70 -10.35 5.64
CA LEU A 143 -3.32 -10.28 7.04
C LEU A 143 -4.33 -11.09 7.85
N ALA A 144 -3.89 -12.19 8.46
CA ALA A 144 -4.74 -13.10 9.24
C ALA A 144 -5.06 -12.54 10.64
N SER A 145 -5.56 -11.31 10.70
CA SER A 145 -5.78 -10.52 11.91
C SER A 145 -7.08 -9.72 11.80
N GLY A 146 -7.78 -9.54 12.92
CA GLY A 146 -9.04 -8.80 12.98
C GLY A 146 -10.19 -9.54 12.31
N ARG A 147 -11.16 -8.79 11.80
CA ARG A 147 -12.36 -9.29 11.11
C ARG A 147 -12.26 -9.10 9.60
N CYS A 148 -13.08 -9.83 8.86
CA CYS A 148 -13.14 -9.70 7.41
C CYS A 148 -13.62 -8.29 7.02
N SER A 149 -14.57 -7.73 7.78
CA SER A 149 -15.08 -6.37 7.61
C SER A 149 -14.05 -5.25 7.84
N ASP A 150 -12.89 -5.55 8.45
CA ASP A 150 -11.81 -4.57 8.63
C ASP A 150 -10.92 -4.43 7.36
N SER A 151 -11.25 -5.15 6.28
CA SER A 151 -10.55 -5.08 4.99
C SER A 151 -10.75 -3.72 4.31
N THR A 152 -9.71 -3.18 3.66
CA THR A 152 -9.74 -1.81 3.14
C THR A 152 -8.86 -1.61 1.90
N VAL A 153 -9.13 -0.54 1.15
CA VAL A 153 -8.27 -0.06 0.06
C VAL A 153 -7.33 1.03 0.59
N VAL A 154 -6.04 0.73 0.60
CA VAL A 154 -5.00 1.70 0.89
C VAL A 154 -4.62 2.45 -0.38
N LYS A 155 -4.71 3.79 -0.34
CA LYS A 155 -4.31 4.71 -1.42
C LYS A 155 -2.79 4.89 -1.47
N GLY A 156 -2.10 3.79 -1.75
CA GLY A 156 -0.66 3.72 -1.88
C GLY A 156 -0.14 2.29 -1.72
N VAL A 157 1.00 2.14 -1.04
CA VAL A 157 1.75 0.88 -1.00
C VAL A 157 1.77 0.31 0.41
N VAL A 158 1.46 -0.98 0.53
CA VAL A 158 1.66 -1.75 1.77
C VAL A 158 2.58 -2.94 1.49
N CYS A 159 3.65 -3.09 2.25
CA CYS A 159 4.62 -4.17 2.06
C CYS A 159 5.20 -4.70 3.38
N LYS A 160 5.75 -5.93 3.35
CA LYS A 160 6.41 -6.56 4.50
C LYS A 160 7.84 -6.05 4.60
N LYS A 161 8.02 -4.93 5.28
CA LYS A 161 9.32 -4.32 5.61
C LYS A 161 9.25 -3.65 6.97
N ASN A 162 10.41 -3.34 7.52
CA ASN A 162 10.57 -2.57 8.75
C ASN A 162 11.71 -1.58 8.56
N VAL A 163 11.73 -0.54 9.39
CA VAL A 163 12.90 0.35 9.51
C VAL A 163 14.10 -0.46 10.03
N ALA A 164 15.30 -0.09 9.58
CA ALA A 164 16.53 -0.82 9.89
C ALA A 164 16.85 -0.80 11.38
N HIS A 165 16.61 0.33 12.05
CA HIS A 165 16.87 0.51 13.47
C HIS A 165 15.60 0.87 14.25
N HIS A 166 15.41 0.31 15.45
CA HIS A 166 14.21 0.56 16.27
C HIS A 166 14.05 2.01 16.76
N ARG A 167 15.16 2.76 16.85
CA ARG A 167 15.16 4.21 17.14
C ARG A 167 14.79 5.09 15.94
N MET A 168 14.77 4.55 14.73
CA MET A 168 14.35 5.32 13.55
C MET A 168 12.84 5.60 13.62
N PRO A 169 12.40 6.83 13.31
CA PRO A 169 10.98 7.16 13.21
C PRO A 169 10.21 6.20 12.30
N SER A 170 9.16 5.60 12.84
CA SER A 170 8.32 4.63 12.13
C SER A 170 6.88 5.10 11.93
N ASN A 171 6.61 6.39 12.20
CA ASN A 171 5.36 7.08 11.87
C ASN A 171 5.71 8.54 11.57
N LEU A 172 5.49 8.97 10.34
CA LEU A 172 5.86 10.28 9.82
C LEU A 172 4.70 10.86 9.01
N GLU A 173 4.38 12.12 9.25
CA GLU A 173 3.40 12.87 8.46
C GLU A 173 4.12 13.63 7.34
N LYS A 174 3.58 13.55 6.13
CA LYS A 174 4.10 14.19 4.92
C LYS A 174 5.60 14.00 4.68
N PRO A 175 6.15 12.77 4.80
CA PRO A 175 7.58 12.54 4.68
C PRO A 175 8.11 12.77 3.27
N ARG A 176 9.36 13.20 3.19
CA ARG A 176 10.20 13.23 2.00
C ARG A 176 10.93 11.91 1.85
N ILE A 177 10.73 11.24 0.74
CA ILE A 177 11.23 9.90 0.49
C ILE A 177 12.34 9.96 -0.55
N LEU A 178 13.54 9.54 -0.19
CA LEU A 178 14.63 9.32 -1.14
C LEU A 178 14.77 7.83 -1.47
N ILE A 179 14.99 7.51 -2.74
CA ILE A 179 15.04 6.14 -3.23
C ILE A 179 16.36 5.89 -3.96
N LEU A 180 17.16 4.96 -3.44
CA LEU A 180 18.44 4.53 -4.00
C LEU A 180 18.34 3.12 -4.59
N GLY A 181 18.84 2.95 -5.81
CA GLY A 181 19.02 1.64 -6.48
C GLY A 181 20.32 0.92 -6.10
N GLY A 182 21.25 1.62 -5.47
CA GLY A 182 22.56 1.10 -5.07
C GLY A 182 22.63 0.64 -3.61
N ALA A 183 23.84 0.23 -3.21
CA ALA A 183 24.23 -0.01 -1.82
C ALA A 183 24.88 1.23 -1.21
N LEU A 184 24.92 1.30 0.11
CA LEU A 184 25.72 2.28 0.85
C LEU A 184 26.74 1.56 1.73
N GLU A 185 27.69 0.93 1.06
CA GLU A 185 28.73 0.08 1.63
C GLU A 185 30.11 0.53 1.16
N TYR A 186 31.11 0.27 1.99
CA TYR A 186 32.50 0.45 1.58
C TYR A 186 32.94 -0.71 0.68
N GLN A 187 33.33 -0.41 -0.55
CA GLN A 187 33.93 -1.39 -1.45
C GLN A 187 35.45 -1.37 -1.25
N ARG A 188 35.99 -2.41 -0.60
CA ARG A 188 37.45 -2.57 -0.45
C ARG A 188 38.13 -2.61 -1.81
N VAL A 189 39.02 -1.65 -2.04
CA VAL A 189 39.97 -1.71 -3.15
C VAL A 189 41.07 -2.69 -2.75
N SER A 190 41.08 -3.87 -3.36
CA SER A 190 41.87 -5.05 -2.92
C SER A 190 43.40 -4.92 -3.05
N ASN A 191 43.95 -3.75 -3.40
CA ASN A 191 45.30 -3.65 -3.96
C ASN A 191 46.27 -2.74 -3.19
N LEU A 192 45.99 -2.39 -1.93
CA LEU A 192 46.86 -1.52 -1.12
C LEU A 192 47.22 -2.17 0.23
N LEU A 193 48.52 -2.45 0.41
CA LEU A 193 49.11 -2.85 1.69
C LEU A 193 49.27 -1.61 2.59
N SER A 194 48.16 -1.13 3.15
CA SER A 194 48.16 0.00 4.10
C SER A 194 47.93 -0.52 5.53
N SER A 195 48.34 0.26 6.54
CA SER A 195 48.14 -0.12 7.95
C SER A 195 46.64 -0.19 8.29
N PHE A 196 46.26 -1.04 9.25
CA PHE A 196 44.86 -1.31 9.59
C PHE A 196 44.08 -0.03 9.96
N ASP A 197 44.69 0.86 10.75
CA ASP A 197 44.06 2.14 11.15
C ASP A 197 43.92 3.11 9.98
N THR A 198 44.92 3.20 9.10
CA THR A 198 44.83 4.04 7.88
C THR A 198 43.78 3.54 6.90
N LEU A 199 43.58 2.22 6.82
CA LEU A 199 42.54 1.63 6.00
C LEU A 199 41.16 1.94 6.57
N LEU A 200 40.94 1.73 7.87
CA LEU A 200 39.68 2.05 8.56
C LEU A 200 39.25 3.50 8.38
N GLN A 201 40.18 4.45 8.56
CA GLN A 201 39.91 5.87 8.34
C GLN A 201 39.49 6.15 6.88
N GLN A 202 40.16 5.50 5.91
CA GLN A 202 39.79 5.57 4.49
C GLN A 202 38.44 4.89 4.17
N GLU A 203 37.98 3.90 4.96
CA GLU A 203 36.66 3.27 4.79
C GLU A 203 35.51 4.18 5.27
N MET A 204 35.73 4.93 6.36
CA MET A 204 34.69 5.75 7.02
C MET A 204 34.40 7.07 6.30
N ASP A 205 35.42 7.72 5.73
CA ASP A 205 35.27 9.05 5.11
C ASP A 205 34.31 9.05 3.90
N PRO A 206 34.36 8.08 2.95
CA PRO A 206 33.42 8.04 1.83
C PRO A 206 31.96 7.85 2.24
N LEU A 207 31.71 6.96 3.21
CA LEU A 207 30.34 6.71 3.72
C LEU A 207 29.79 7.94 4.41
N LYS A 208 30.60 8.59 5.25
CA LYS A 208 30.22 9.82 5.94
C LYS A 208 29.94 10.95 4.96
N MET A 209 30.75 11.10 3.92
CA MET A 209 30.51 12.08 2.83
C MET A 209 29.22 11.76 2.05
N ALA A 210 28.97 10.50 1.73
CA ALA A 210 27.76 10.09 1.03
C ALA A 210 26.49 10.35 1.86
N VAL A 211 26.51 10.04 3.16
CA VAL A 211 25.41 10.36 4.09
C VAL A 211 25.24 11.87 4.25
N ALA A 212 26.33 12.61 4.41
CA ALA A 212 26.28 14.08 4.48
C ALA A 212 25.66 14.68 3.21
N LYS A 213 25.97 14.12 2.03
CA LYS A 213 25.36 14.51 0.76
C LYS A 213 23.86 14.20 0.73
N ILE A 214 23.45 13.02 1.19
CA ILE A 214 22.03 12.65 1.33
C ILE A 214 21.30 13.65 2.25
N ASP A 215 21.90 13.98 3.39
CA ASP A 215 21.37 14.92 4.39
C ASP A 215 21.12 16.32 3.82
N THR A 216 21.92 16.78 2.84
CA THR A 216 21.67 18.09 2.16
C THR A 216 20.34 18.14 1.42
N TYR A 217 19.78 16.98 1.06
CA TYR A 217 18.46 16.85 0.45
C TYR A 217 17.36 16.59 1.49
N HIS A 218 17.63 16.73 2.79
CA HIS A 218 16.67 16.60 3.89
C HIS A 218 15.58 15.54 3.70
N PRO A 219 15.91 14.27 3.37
CA PRO A 219 14.91 13.22 3.30
C PRO A 219 14.54 12.76 4.73
N ASP A 220 13.27 12.48 4.97
CA ASP A 220 12.84 11.84 6.22
C ASP A 220 13.01 10.32 6.16
N ILE A 221 12.92 9.75 4.95
CA ILE A 221 13.01 8.32 4.69
C ILE A 221 13.99 8.05 3.55
N LEU A 222 14.91 7.12 3.76
CA LEU A 222 15.78 6.54 2.75
C LEU A 222 15.39 5.09 2.46
N LEU A 223 15.05 4.81 1.21
CA LEU A 223 14.78 3.47 0.70
C LEU A 223 15.96 3.01 -0.15
N SER A 224 16.49 1.81 0.11
CA SER A 224 17.63 1.25 -0.62
C SER A 224 17.29 -0.12 -1.21
N GLU A 225 17.63 -0.31 -2.50
CA GLU A 225 17.51 -1.60 -3.17
C GLU A 225 18.47 -2.63 -2.57
N LYS A 226 19.68 -2.20 -2.23
CA LYS A 226 20.74 -3.06 -1.66
C LYS A 226 20.96 -2.75 -0.19
N SER A 227 21.93 -3.44 0.39
CA SER A 227 22.34 -3.29 1.78
C SER A 227 23.06 -1.97 2.03
N VAL A 228 23.03 -1.56 3.29
CA VAL A 228 23.66 -0.35 3.83
C VAL A 228 24.52 -0.78 5.00
N SER A 229 25.76 -0.31 5.01
CA SER A 229 26.72 -0.59 6.10
C SER A 229 26.21 -0.08 7.45
N ARG A 230 26.62 -0.74 8.53
CA ARG A 230 26.22 -0.38 9.90
C ARG A 230 26.62 1.04 10.27
N ASP A 231 27.81 1.48 9.88
CA ASP A 231 28.28 2.85 10.15
C ASP A 231 27.41 3.88 9.42
N ALA A 232 27.04 3.61 8.16
CA ALA A 232 26.13 4.48 7.42
C ALA A 232 24.73 4.51 8.02
N GLU A 233 24.21 3.37 8.51
CA GLU A 233 22.95 3.31 9.25
C GLU A 233 23.00 4.18 10.52
N GLU A 234 24.11 4.15 11.26
CA GLU A 234 24.30 4.99 12.45
C GLU A 234 24.41 6.48 12.10
N TYR A 235 25.10 6.83 11.01
CA TYR A 235 25.13 8.21 10.51
C TYR A 235 23.74 8.70 10.09
N LEU A 236 22.97 7.89 9.36
CA LEU A 236 21.58 8.23 8.98
C LEU A 236 20.69 8.40 10.21
N LEU A 237 20.83 7.52 11.20
CA LEU A 237 20.10 7.64 12.47
C LEU A 237 20.47 8.92 13.23
N SER A 238 21.74 9.31 13.24
CA SER A 238 22.18 10.57 13.87
C SER A 238 21.62 11.84 13.21
N LYS A 239 21.09 11.69 11.99
CA LYS A 239 20.45 12.73 11.18
C LYS A 239 18.92 12.62 11.19
N ASP A 240 18.35 11.74 12.02
CA ASP A 240 16.92 11.44 12.09
C ASP A 240 16.31 10.93 10.75
N ILE A 241 17.13 10.31 9.90
CA ILE A 241 16.69 9.73 8.61
C ILE A 241 16.34 8.26 8.80
N SER A 242 15.08 7.89 8.54
CA SER A 242 14.63 6.49 8.63
C SER A 242 15.08 5.67 7.42
N LEU A 243 15.85 4.61 7.66
CA LEU A 243 16.35 3.72 6.62
C LEU A 243 15.47 2.47 6.47
N VAL A 244 15.19 2.09 5.23
CA VAL A 244 14.69 0.76 4.85
C VAL A 244 15.55 0.22 3.72
N GLN A 245 16.14 -0.95 3.91
CA GLN A 245 17.13 -1.53 2.99
C GLN A 245 16.72 -2.90 2.44
N ASN A 246 17.46 -3.38 1.44
CA ASN A 246 17.24 -4.66 0.76
C ASN A 246 15.82 -4.75 0.15
N ILE A 247 15.31 -3.67 -0.42
CA ILE A 247 13.98 -3.65 -1.04
C ILE A 247 14.09 -4.18 -2.47
N GLU A 248 13.29 -5.17 -2.82
CA GLU A 248 13.28 -5.71 -4.18
C GLU A 248 12.93 -4.64 -5.21
N ARG A 249 13.58 -4.71 -6.37
CA ARG A 249 13.42 -3.76 -7.47
C ARG A 249 11.95 -3.50 -7.84
N PRO A 250 11.08 -4.51 -8.02
CA PRO A 250 9.69 -4.27 -8.40
C PRO A 250 8.90 -3.48 -7.34
N LEU A 251 9.15 -3.75 -6.06
CA LEU A 251 8.54 -3.00 -4.95
C LEU A 251 9.06 -1.57 -4.91
N LEU A 252 10.36 -1.37 -5.12
CA LEU A 252 10.99 -0.06 -5.14
C LEU A 252 10.42 0.82 -6.29
N GLU A 253 10.27 0.23 -7.48
CA GLU A 253 9.65 0.89 -8.64
C GLU A 253 8.19 1.23 -8.38
N ARG A 254 7.46 0.36 -7.68
CA ARG A 254 6.08 0.65 -7.27
C ARG A 254 6.02 1.82 -6.30
N ILE A 255 6.89 1.87 -5.29
CA ILE A 255 6.93 2.97 -4.32
C ILE A 255 7.30 4.27 -5.04
N ALA A 256 8.33 4.27 -5.89
CA ALA A 256 8.72 5.41 -6.70
C ALA A 256 7.56 5.92 -7.56
N SER A 257 6.88 5.02 -8.27
CA SER A 257 5.73 5.35 -9.11
C SER A 257 4.55 5.94 -8.34
N CYS A 258 4.28 5.48 -7.11
CA CYS A 258 3.17 6.00 -6.30
C CYS A 258 3.52 7.35 -5.66
N THR A 259 4.72 7.44 -5.08
CA THR A 259 5.19 8.64 -4.36
C THR A 259 5.63 9.77 -5.29
N GLY A 260 5.84 9.46 -6.57
CA GLY A 260 6.38 10.40 -7.57
C GLY A 260 7.90 10.58 -7.48
N GLY A 261 8.58 9.84 -6.61
CA GLY A 261 10.04 9.85 -6.49
C GLY A 261 10.72 9.13 -7.65
N GLN A 262 12.03 9.35 -7.78
CA GLN A 262 12.88 8.69 -8.77
C GLN A 262 13.89 7.78 -8.08
N ILE A 263 14.11 6.59 -8.66
CA ILE A 263 15.17 5.69 -8.20
C ILE A 263 16.50 6.19 -8.75
N VAL A 264 17.37 6.64 -7.87
CA VAL A 264 18.71 7.14 -8.22
C VAL A 264 19.72 6.03 -7.97
N GLN A 265 20.63 5.77 -8.92
CA GLN A 265 21.58 4.67 -8.76
C GLN A 265 22.71 5.01 -7.77
N LEU A 266 23.19 6.25 -7.79
CA LEU A 266 24.32 6.72 -7.00
C LEU A 266 23.98 8.04 -6.30
N THR A 267 24.57 8.28 -5.13
CA THR A 267 24.42 9.54 -4.38
C THR A 267 24.90 10.76 -5.16
N ASP A 268 25.75 10.57 -6.17
CA ASP A 268 26.23 11.65 -7.03
C ASP A 268 25.21 12.21 -8.02
N GLN A 269 24.17 11.44 -8.31
CA GLN A 269 23.12 11.81 -9.26
C GLN A 269 21.90 12.42 -8.54
N LEU A 270 22.02 12.70 -7.24
CA LEU A 270 20.93 13.29 -6.46
C LEU A 270 20.61 14.70 -6.95
N SER A 271 19.32 14.99 -7.03
CA SER A 271 18.75 16.30 -7.28
C SER A 271 17.48 16.45 -6.43
N SER A 272 17.06 17.69 -6.14
CA SER A 272 15.83 17.93 -5.37
C SER A 272 14.56 17.39 -6.06
N GLN A 273 14.60 17.19 -7.37
CA GLN A 273 13.48 16.65 -8.15
C GLN A 273 13.31 15.13 -7.99
N ASN A 274 14.26 14.45 -7.35
CA ASN A 274 14.26 12.99 -7.23
C ASN A 274 13.42 12.49 -6.04
N LEU A 275 12.98 13.37 -5.14
CA LEU A 275 12.27 13.00 -3.92
C LEU A 275 10.80 12.65 -4.18
N GLY A 276 10.34 11.58 -3.54
CA GLY A 276 8.94 11.20 -3.46
C GLY A 276 8.25 11.75 -2.22
N TYR A 277 6.92 11.76 -2.25
CA TYR A 277 6.07 12.26 -1.17
C TYR A 277 4.86 11.35 -0.97
N CYS A 278 4.35 11.28 0.25
CA CYS A 278 3.05 10.69 0.59
C CYS A 278 2.47 11.45 1.80
N ASP A 279 1.17 11.32 2.09
CA ASP A 279 0.57 12.01 3.23
C ASP A 279 1.02 11.40 4.57
N GLN A 280 1.19 10.09 4.62
CA GLN A 280 1.63 9.39 5.83
C GLN A 280 2.51 8.18 5.51
N PHE A 281 3.57 8.02 6.28
CA PHE A 281 4.35 6.80 6.35
C PHE A 281 4.23 6.20 7.74
N TYR A 282 3.98 4.90 7.85
CA TYR A 282 4.07 4.24 9.14
C TYR A 282 4.36 2.74 9.05
N VAL A 283 4.93 2.18 10.11
CA VAL A 283 5.13 0.74 10.30
C VAL A 283 4.17 0.25 11.38
N LYS A 284 3.34 -0.73 11.02
CA LYS A 284 2.36 -1.34 11.92
C LYS A 284 2.66 -2.81 12.14
N ARG A 285 2.81 -3.19 13.40
CA ARG A 285 2.86 -4.59 13.84
C ARG A 285 1.43 -5.06 14.13
N SER A 286 1.03 -6.17 13.52
CA SER A 286 -0.30 -6.76 13.70
C SER A 286 -0.15 -8.20 14.14
N LEU A 287 -0.97 -8.60 15.11
CA LEU A 287 -0.96 -9.96 15.64
C LEU A 287 -1.86 -10.85 14.77
N GLU A 288 -1.32 -11.93 14.22
CA GLU A 288 -2.09 -12.85 13.38
C GLU A 288 -2.75 -13.92 14.26
N GLU A 289 -3.93 -13.56 14.79
CA GLU A 289 -4.74 -14.37 15.72
C GLU A 289 -5.30 -15.64 15.07
N HIS A 290 -5.46 -15.65 13.75
CA HIS A 290 -6.11 -16.73 13.01
C HIS A 290 -5.15 -17.78 12.46
N LEU A 291 -3.87 -17.73 12.87
CA LEU A 291 -2.89 -18.75 12.51
C LEU A 291 -2.95 -19.94 13.48
N THR A 292 -3.20 -21.12 12.91
CA THR A 292 -3.38 -22.37 13.67
C THR A 292 -2.08 -23.13 13.94
N THR A 293 -0.93 -22.65 13.47
CA THR A 293 0.34 -23.38 13.49
C THR A 293 1.50 -22.54 13.98
N GLY A 294 1.53 -22.26 15.29
CA GLY A 294 2.78 -22.04 16.00
C GLY A 294 3.05 -23.27 16.86
N HIS A 295 4.14 -24.00 16.61
CA HIS A 295 4.65 -24.93 17.62
C HIS A 295 4.83 -24.12 18.91
N ALA A 296 4.16 -24.53 19.99
CA ALA A 296 4.23 -23.91 21.32
C ALA A 296 4.05 -22.37 21.36
N GLY A 297 2.81 -21.88 21.24
CA GLY A 297 2.37 -20.65 21.91
C GLY A 297 2.91 -19.29 21.40
N GLU A 298 3.78 -19.24 20.39
CA GLU A 298 4.23 -17.97 19.81
C GLU A 298 3.15 -17.38 18.88
N LYS A 299 2.54 -16.28 19.31
CA LYS A 299 1.66 -15.47 18.47
C LYS A 299 2.49 -14.85 17.36
N LEU A 300 2.21 -15.19 16.10
CA LEU A 300 2.95 -14.62 14.96
C LEU A 300 2.58 -13.14 14.81
N VAL A 301 3.59 -12.27 14.81
CA VAL A 301 3.42 -10.83 14.57
C VAL A 301 3.88 -10.52 13.16
N LYS A 302 2.99 -9.93 12.35
CA LYS A 302 3.32 -9.46 11.01
C LYS A 302 3.56 -7.96 11.04
N THR A 303 4.75 -7.56 10.61
CA THR A 303 5.13 -6.15 10.45
C THR A 303 4.89 -5.71 9.02
N LEU A 304 4.09 -4.67 8.84
CA LEU A 304 3.79 -4.08 7.54
C LEU A 304 4.15 -2.59 7.56
N MET A 305 4.72 -2.12 6.46
CA MET A 305 5.07 -0.74 6.20
C MET A 305 4.06 -0.15 5.21
N TYR A 306 3.60 1.07 5.47
CA TYR A 306 2.54 1.75 4.75
C TYR A 306 3.05 3.08 4.21
N PHE A 307 2.76 3.34 2.94
CA PHE A 307 2.84 4.67 2.31
C PHE A 307 1.43 5.04 1.87
N GLU A 308 0.77 5.94 2.60
CA GLU A 308 -0.61 6.35 2.36
C GLU A 308 -0.69 7.78 1.83
N GLY A 309 -1.72 8.06 1.04
CA GLY A 309 -1.94 9.39 0.47
C GLY A 309 -0.88 9.79 -0.55
N CYS A 310 -0.49 8.83 -1.40
CA CYS A 310 0.44 9.07 -2.50
C CYS A 310 -0.17 10.07 -3.52
N PRO A 311 0.58 11.08 -4.01
CA PRO A 311 0.04 12.19 -4.81
C PRO A 311 -0.46 11.77 -6.19
N LYS A 312 0.14 10.72 -6.76
CA LYS A 312 -0.29 10.06 -7.99
C LYS A 312 -0.30 8.57 -7.71
N PRO A 313 -1.38 8.01 -7.11
CA PRO A 313 -1.45 6.59 -6.86
C PRO A 313 -1.65 5.88 -8.20
N LEU A 314 -0.54 5.72 -8.93
CA LEU A 314 -0.45 4.77 -10.01
C LEU A 314 -0.61 3.36 -9.44
N GLY A 315 -0.40 3.14 -8.13
CA GLY A 315 -0.73 1.89 -7.45
C GLY A 315 -1.56 2.04 -6.18
N TYR A 316 -2.37 1.02 -5.91
CA TYR A 316 -3.19 0.84 -4.71
C TYR A 316 -2.86 -0.49 -4.06
N THR A 317 -3.19 -0.63 -2.78
CA THR A 317 -3.10 -1.91 -2.07
C THR A 317 -4.43 -2.25 -1.42
N VAL A 318 -5.04 -3.37 -1.80
CA VAL A 318 -6.18 -3.94 -1.09
C VAL A 318 -5.64 -4.79 0.05
N LEU A 319 -5.95 -4.40 1.28
CA LEU A 319 -5.59 -5.15 2.48
C LEU A 319 -6.79 -6.01 2.91
N LEU A 320 -6.70 -7.32 2.67
CA LEU A 320 -7.68 -8.29 3.15
C LEU A 320 -7.31 -8.74 4.57
N ARG A 321 -8.28 -8.68 5.48
CA ARG A 321 -8.13 -9.00 6.91
C ARG A 321 -9.05 -10.13 7.33
N GLY A 322 -8.83 -10.66 8.54
CA GLY A 322 -9.62 -11.75 9.12
C GLY A 322 -9.35 -13.12 8.52
N ALA A 323 -10.11 -14.11 9.00
CA ALA A 323 -10.02 -15.53 8.62
C ALA A 323 -8.61 -16.14 8.70
N ASN A 324 -8.52 -17.44 8.43
CA ASN A 324 -7.22 -18.13 8.34
C ASN A 324 -6.55 -17.90 6.98
N VAL A 325 -5.28 -18.28 6.88
CA VAL A 325 -4.46 -18.07 5.66
C VAL A 325 -5.04 -18.75 4.43
N ASP A 326 -5.63 -19.95 4.56
CA ASP A 326 -6.18 -20.69 3.43
C ASP A 326 -7.42 -20.02 2.85
N GLU A 327 -8.28 -19.50 3.73
CA GLU A 327 -9.44 -18.71 3.33
C GLU A 327 -9.02 -17.38 2.68
N LEU A 328 -8.06 -16.67 3.28
CA LEU A 328 -7.49 -15.45 2.72
C LEU A 328 -6.85 -15.66 1.34
N LYS A 329 -6.20 -16.81 1.09
CA LYS A 329 -5.66 -17.16 -0.23
C LYS A 329 -6.76 -17.32 -1.28
N LYS A 330 -7.90 -17.92 -0.91
CA LYS A 330 -9.08 -18.02 -1.78
C LYS A 330 -9.71 -16.66 -2.02
N ALA A 331 -9.91 -15.87 -0.96
CA ALA A 331 -10.43 -14.50 -1.06
C ALA A 331 -9.54 -13.62 -1.94
N LYS A 332 -8.21 -13.73 -1.83
CA LYS A 332 -7.24 -13.02 -2.68
C LYS A 332 -7.43 -13.33 -4.17
N ARG A 333 -7.67 -14.60 -4.54
CA ARG A 333 -7.94 -14.97 -5.94
C ARG A 333 -9.25 -14.38 -6.43
N LEU A 334 -10.33 -14.52 -5.66
CA LEU A 334 -11.62 -13.95 -6.02
C LEU A 334 -11.57 -12.42 -6.11
N MET A 335 -10.82 -11.77 -5.22
CA MET A 335 -10.61 -10.32 -5.23
C MET A 335 -9.85 -9.86 -6.49
N ARG A 336 -8.81 -10.58 -6.94
CA ARG A 336 -8.16 -10.27 -8.23
C ARG A 336 -9.15 -10.29 -9.38
N TRP A 337 -9.98 -11.33 -9.43
CA TRP A 337 -11.02 -11.44 -10.45
C TRP A 337 -12.06 -10.32 -10.34
N GLY A 338 -12.51 -10.02 -9.13
CA GLY A 338 -13.47 -8.93 -8.84
C GLY A 338 -12.95 -7.57 -9.32
N ILE A 339 -11.69 -7.24 -9.04
CA ILE A 339 -11.04 -6.01 -9.51
C ILE A 339 -11.03 -5.96 -11.04
N TYR A 340 -10.62 -7.05 -11.70
CA TYR A 340 -10.55 -7.10 -13.15
C TYR A 340 -11.92 -6.86 -13.79
N VAL A 341 -12.97 -7.54 -13.31
CA VAL A 341 -14.33 -7.39 -13.81
C VAL A 341 -14.90 -5.99 -13.52
N ALA A 342 -14.73 -5.49 -12.29
CA ALA A 342 -15.20 -4.17 -11.91
C ALA A 342 -14.52 -3.05 -12.71
N TYR A 343 -13.21 -3.16 -12.96
CA TYR A 343 -12.46 -2.21 -13.77
C TYR A 343 -12.87 -2.27 -15.25
N ARG A 344 -12.94 -3.47 -15.85
CA ARG A 344 -13.37 -3.60 -17.26
C ARG A 344 -14.77 -3.03 -17.47
N ARG A 345 -15.65 -3.21 -16.49
CA ARG A 345 -16.97 -2.60 -16.47
C ARG A 345 -16.91 -1.08 -16.37
N SER A 346 -16.03 -0.49 -15.54
CA SER A 346 -15.95 0.98 -15.40
C SER A 346 -15.50 1.65 -16.70
N LEU A 347 -14.75 0.94 -17.56
CA LEU A 347 -14.37 1.41 -18.89
C LEU A 347 -15.54 1.45 -19.87
N LEU A 348 -16.50 0.53 -19.79
CA LEU A 348 -17.65 0.44 -20.71
C LEU A 348 -18.72 1.52 -20.45
N LYS A 349 -18.61 2.26 -19.34
CA LYS A 349 -19.55 3.34 -18.95
C LYS A 349 -19.12 4.73 -19.43
N LYS A 350 -17.97 4.85 -20.09
CA LYS A 350 -17.49 6.08 -20.75
C LYS A 350 -17.63 5.91 -22.25
#